data_AF-A0A3S5ARV1-F1
#
_entry.id   AF-A0A3S5ARV1-F1
#
_cell.length_a   1.000
_cell.length_b   1.000
_cell.length_c   1.000
_cell.angle_alpha   90.00
_cell.angle_beta   90.00
_cell.angle_gamma   90.00
#
_symmetry.space_group_name_H-M   'P 1'
#
loop_
_entity.id
_entity.type
_entity.pdbx_description
1 polymer ?
#
loop_
_entity_poly.entity_id
_entity_poly.type
_entity_poly.pdbx_seq_one_letter_code
_entity_poly.pdbx_strand_id
1 'polypeptide(L)'
;MLRQIRYEKIYDLLAQQDVLKRELMETKSLLGVDRSTWSYDLYVAEQLDPEDPSFLEALEKETEVLQKRVDACKSHIMMVTTFDSKPICSSVCLSHCPDIEHISSLPEDEL
;
A
#
# COMPACT_ATOMS: atom_id res chain seq x y z
N MET A 1 -31.19 -1.62 -24.44
CA MET A 1 -30.37 -0.48 -23.97
C MET A 1 -29.91 -0.67 -22.52
N LEU A 2 -30.82 -0.89 -21.56
CA LEU A 2 -30.46 -1.10 -20.13
C LEU A 2 -29.46 -2.24 -19.88
N ARG A 3 -29.60 -3.37 -20.58
CA ARG A 3 -28.66 -4.50 -20.49
C ARG A 3 -27.23 -4.08 -20.88
N GLN A 4 -27.08 -3.34 -21.98
CA GLN A 4 -25.77 -2.87 -22.45
C GLN A 4 -25.11 -1.94 -21.42
N ILE A 5 -25.85 -0.96 -20.91
CA ILE A 5 -25.36 -0.02 -19.88
C ILE A 5 -24.91 -0.76 -18.62
N ARG A 6 -25.66 -1.79 -18.21
CA ARG A 6 -25.30 -2.63 -17.07
C ARG A 6 -23.97 -3.34 -17.29
N TYR A 7 -23.78 -3.97 -18.45
CA TYR A 7 -22.54 -4.69 -18.76
C TYR A 7 -21.33 -3.75 -18.90
N GLU A 8 -21.52 -2.57 -19.47
CA GLU A 8 -20.48 -1.52 -19.49
C GLU A 8 -20.07 -1.15 -18.07
N LYS A 9 -21.04 -0.92 -17.17
CA LYS A 9 -20.74 -0.61 -15.77
C LYS A 9 -20.03 -1.74 -15.03
N ILE A 10 -20.41 -2.99 -15.27
CA ILE A 10 -19.73 -4.16 -14.72
C ILE A 10 -18.27 -4.18 -15.19
N TYR A 11 -18.02 -3.97 -16.49
CA TYR A 11 -16.68 -3.94 -17.04
C TYR A 11 -15.82 -2.84 -16.43
N ASP A 12 -16.38 -1.63 -16.29
CA ASP A 12 -15.69 -0.48 -15.68
C ASP A 12 -15.32 -0.76 -14.21
N LEU A 13 -16.22 -1.37 -13.45
CA LEU A 13 -15.96 -1.75 -12.05
C LEU A 13 -14.87 -2.82 -11.93
N LEU A 14 -14.87 -3.83 -12.79
CA LEU A 14 -13.82 -4.85 -12.79
C LEU A 14 -12.45 -4.24 -13.16
N ALA A 15 -12.41 -3.37 -14.17
CA ALA A 15 -11.20 -2.64 -14.53
C ALA A 15 -10.71 -1.75 -13.37
N GLN A 16 -11.62 -1.10 -12.65
CA GLN A 16 -11.31 -0.31 -11.46
C GLN A 16 -10.75 -1.21 -10.34
N GLN A 17 -11.36 -2.38 -10.08
CA GLN A 17 -10.83 -3.32 -9.09
C GLN A 17 -9.39 -3.73 -9.43
N ASP A 18 -9.06 -3.99 -10.69
CA ASP A 18 -7.70 -4.36 -11.08
C ASP A 18 -6.67 -3.25 -10.86
N VAL A 19 -7.06 -1.99 -11.07
CA VAL A 19 -6.22 -0.82 -10.71
C VAL A 19 -6.01 -0.78 -9.20
N LEU A 20 -7.09 -0.88 -8.42
CA LEU A 20 -7.03 -0.81 -6.96
C LEU A 20 -6.26 -1.98 -6.35
N LYS A 21 -6.35 -3.18 -6.93
CA LYS A 21 -5.57 -4.34 -6.49
C LYS A 21 -4.06 -4.08 -6.61
N ARG A 22 -3.63 -3.51 -7.74
CA ARG A 22 -2.21 -3.14 -7.95
C ARG A 22 -1.78 -2.06 -6.97
N GLU A 23 -2.58 -1.02 -6.81
CA GLU A 23 -2.26 0.09 -5.91
C GLU A 23 -2.21 -0.36 -4.43
N LEU A 24 -3.13 -1.23 -4.01
CA LEU A 24 -3.11 -1.81 -2.67
C LEU A 24 -1.84 -2.65 -2.46
N MET A 25 -1.40 -3.40 -3.48
CA MET A 25 -0.17 -4.19 -3.40
C MET A 25 1.07 -3.31 -3.27
N GLU A 26 1.15 -2.24 -4.07
CA GLU A 26 2.27 -1.28 -4.02
C GLU A 26 2.35 -0.61 -2.66
N THR A 27 1.22 -0.07 -2.16
CA THR A 27 1.17 0.60 -0.86
C THR A 27 1.49 -0.34 0.30
N LYS A 28 0.98 -1.58 0.28
CA LYS A 28 1.34 -2.60 1.28
C LYS A 28 2.81 -2.99 1.23
N SER A 29 3.41 -3.04 0.04
CA SER A 29 4.85 -3.32 -0.10
C SER A 29 5.70 -2.22 0.55
N LEU A 30 5.29 -0.95 0.45
CA LEU A 30 5.96 0.16 1.12
C LEU A 30 5.85 0.08 2.64
N LEU A 31 4.76 -0.52 3.14
CA LEU A 31 4.53 -0.78 4.56
C LEU A 31 5.19 -2.08 5.06
N GLY A 32 5.92 -2.81 4.20
CA GLY A 32 6.60 -4.05 4.57
C GLY A 32 5.66 -5.22 4.88
N VAL A 33 4.39 -5.15 4.45
CA VAL A 33 3.43 -6.24 4.64
C VAL A 33 3.74 -7.36 3.65
N ASP A 34 3.99 -8.56 4.17
CA ASP A 34 4.35 -9.72 3.34
C ASP A 34 3.19 -10.16 2.44
N ARG A 35 3.46 -10.33 1.14
CA ARG A 35 2.48 -10.71 0.11
C ARG A 35 1.83 -12.07 0.35
N SER A 36 2.51 -12.99 1.01
CA SER A 36 1.95 -14.33 1.26
C SER A 36 0.82 -14.33 2.30
N THR A 37 0.73 -13.26 3.10
CA THR A 37 -0.15 -13.22 4.28
C THR A 37 -1.50 -12.56 4.03
N TRP A 38 -1.75 -12.00 2.84
CA TRP A 38 -2.96 -11.21 2.60
C TRP A 38 -3.68 -11.56 1.30
N SER A 39 -5.00 -11.45 1.34
CA SER A 39 -5.93 -11.59 0.22
C SER A 39 -6.65 -10.27 -0.05
N TYR A 40 -7.22 -10.12 -1.24
CA TYR A 40 -8.08 -8.98 -1.57
C TYR A 40 -9.50 -9.13 -1.00
N ASP A 41 -9.91 -10.35 -0.62
CA ASP A 41 -11.27 -10.69 -0.17
C ASP A 41 -12.37 -10.20 -1.13
N LEU A 42 -12.18 -10.50 -2.42
CA LEU A 42 -13.12 -10.19 -3.48
C LEU A 42 -13.71 -11.50 -3.98
N TYR A 43 -15.03 -11.60 -3.98
CA TYR A 43 -15.77 -12.84 -4.24
C TYR A 43 -16.93 -12.64 -5.20
N VAL A 44 -17.41 -11.41 -5.42
CA VAL A 44 -18.64 -11.15 -6.20
C VAL A 44 -18.52 -11.67 -7.63
N ALA A 45 -17.43 -11.35 -8.33
CA ALA A 45 -17.23 -11.77 -9.72
C ALA A 45 -17.08 -13.29 -9.90
N GLU A 46 -16.68 -14.01 -8.84
CA GLU A 46 -16.47 -15.46 -8.87
C GLU A 46 -17.72 -16.23 -8.40
N GLN A 47 -18.51 -15.66 -7.50
CA GLN A 47 -19.58 -16.37 -6.80
C GLN A 47 -21.00 -16.00 -7.27
N LEU A 48 -21.19 -14.83 -7.88
CA LEU A 48 -22.51 -14.38 -8.36
C LEU A 48 -22.57 -14.42 -9.89
N ASP A 49 -23.74 -14.79 -10.42
CA ASP A 49 -24.03 -14.70 -11.85
C ASP A 49 -24.12 -13.21 -12.28
N PRO A 50 -23.42 -12.77 -13.35
CA PRO A 50 -23.54 -11.42 -13.88
C PRO A 50 -24.98 -10.98 -14.24
N GLU A 51 -25.86 -11.92 -14.57
CA GLU A 51 -27.29 -11.65 -14.82
C GLU A 51 -28.11 -11.55 -13.53
N ASP A 52 -27.57 -11.93 -12.37
CA ASP A 52 -28.24 -11.78 -11.08
C ASP A 52 -28.49 -10.29 -10.80
N PRO A 53 -29.73 -9.86 -10.48
CA PRO A 53 -30.04 -8.46 -10.26
C PRO A 53 -29.14 -7.79 -9.20
N SER A 54 -28.69 -8.52 -8.18
CA SER A 54 -27.83 -8.04 -7.09
C SER A 54 -26.34 -7.94 -7.46
N PHE A 55 -25.89 -8.58 -8.53
CA PHE A 55 -24.46 -8.63 -8.91
C PHE A 55 -23.82 -7.24 -9.00
N LEU A 56 -24.48 -6.31 -9.70
CA LEU A 56 -23.94 -4.96 -9.91
C LEU A 56 -23.79 -4.20 -8.59
N GLU A 57 -24.81 -4.22 -7.73
CA GLU A 57 -24.78 -3.56 -6.43
C GLU A 57 -23.72 -4.18 -5.51
N ALA A 58 -23.63 -5.51 -5.49
CA ALA A 58 -22.61 -6.22 -4.72
C ALA A 58 -21.20 -5.88 -5.21
N LEU A 59 -21.00 -5.80 -6.53
CA LEU A 59 -19.71 -5.46 -7.13
C LEU A 59 -19.31 -4.01 -6.84
N GLU A 60 -20.25 -3.07 -6.88
CA GLU A 60 -20.03 -1.69 -6.48
C GLU A 60 -19.61 -1.60 -5.02
N LYS A 61 -20.30 -2.33 -4.13
CA LYS A 61 -19.99 -2.34 -2.70
C LYS A 61 -18.61 -2.92 -2.41
N GLU A 62 -18.29 -4.03 -3.06
CA GLU A 62 -16.99 -4.68 -2.94
C GLU A 62 -15.86 -3.75 -3.44
N THR A 63 -16.08 -3.07 -4.57
CA THR A 63 -15.14 -2.08 -5.11
C THR A 63 -14.94 -0.89 -4.18
N GLU A 64 -16.01 -0.39 -3.54
CA GLU A 64 -15.94 0.69 -2.53
C GLU A 64 -15.10 0.26 -1.31
N VAL A 65 -15.28 -0.97 -0.83
CA VAL A 65 -14.50 -1.52 0.28
C VAL A 65 -13.03 -1.63 -0.09
N LEU A 66 -12.72 -2.09 -1.31
CA LEU A 66 -11.35 -2.17 -1.80
C LEU A 66 -10.69 -0.78 -1.87
N GLN A 67 -11.40 0.23 -2.37
CA GLN A 67 -10.93 1.62 -2.40
C GLN A 67 -10.59 2.13 -1.00
N LYS A 68 -11.48 1.93 -0.02
CA LYS A 68 -11.24 2.36 1.37
C LYS A 68 -10.00 1.73 1.99
N ARG A 69 -9.70 0.47 1.65
CA ARG A 69 -8.48 -0.21 2.10
C ARG A 69 -7.23 0.42 1.49
N VAL A 70 -7.25 0.75 0.20
CA VAL A 70 -6.17 1.50 -0.47
C VAL A 70 -5.95 2.85 0.21
N ASP A 71 -7.01 3.60 0.42
CA ASP A 71 -6.94 4.94 0.99
C ASP A 71 -6.39 4.89 2.43
N ALA A 72 -6.80 3.92 3.23
CA ALA A 72 -6.25 3.70 4.57
C ALA A 72 -4.74 3.40 4.54
N CYS A 73 -4.27 2.54 3.62
CA CYS A 73 -2.85 2.26 3.46
C CYS A 73 -2.06 3.52 3.04
N LYS A 74 -2.59 4.31 2.11
CA LYS A 74 -1.97 5.58 1.70
C LYS A 74 -1.89 6.59 2.84
N SER A 75 -2.97 6.77 3.59
CA SER A 75 -2.98 7.65 4.77
C SER A 75 -1.97 7.19 5.82
N HIS A 76 -1.81 5.88 6.02
CA HIS A 76 -0.80 5.34 6.92
C HIS A 76 0.62 5.64 6.45
N ILE A 77 0.92 5.44 5.16
CA ILE A 77 2.21 5.82 4.57
C ILE A 77 2.48 7.30 4.80
N MET A 78 1.50 8.18 4.52
CA MET A 78 1.66 9.62 4.71
C MET A 78 1.96 9.95 6.18
N MET A 79 1.23 9.35 7.12
CA MET A 79 1.45 9.55 8.56
C MET A 79 2.84 9.09 9.00
N VAL A 80 3.36 7.97 8.48
CA VAL A 80 4.67 7.42 8.90
C VAL A 80 5.82 8.18 8.22
N THR A 81 5.66 8.58 6.95
CA THR A 81 6.73 9.20 6.16
C THR A 81 6.87 10.71 6.40
N THR A 82 5.80 11.42 6.75
CA THR A 82 5.88 12.89 6.99
C THR A 82 6.64 13.28 8.25
N PHE A 83 6.92 12.33 9.14
CA PHE A 83 7.79 12.54 10.30
C PHE A 83 9.25 12.10 10.08
N ASP A 84 9.59 11.47 8.97
CA ASP A 84 11.01 11.20 8.59
C ASP A 84 11.61 12.45 7.92
N SER A 85 11.51 13.59 8.59
CA SER A 85 12.31 14.78 8.28
C SER A 85 13.72 14.56 8.81
N LYS A 86 14.43 13.60 8.22
CA LYS A 86 15.89 13.71 8.19
C LYS A 86 16.19 15.02 7.47
N PRO A 87 16.95 15.94 8.06
CA PRO A 87 17.42 17.08 7.30
C PRO A 87 18.20 16.50 6.13
N ILE A 88 17.66 16.65 4.92
CA ILE A 88 18.49 16.62 3.73
C ILE A 88 19.44 17.78 3.95
N CYS A 89 20.67 17.45 4.35
CA CYS A 89 21.76 18.38 4.46
C CYS A 89 21.97 18.97 3.06
N SER A 90 21.22 20.03 2.74
CA SER A 90 21.43 20.87 1.58
C SER A 90 22.59 21.81 1.86
N SER A 91 23.78 21.26 1.99
CA SER A 91 25.01 21.97 1.71
C SER A 91 26.13 20.95 1.60
N VAL A 92 26.68 20.88 0.40
CA VAL A 92 28.06 20.48 0.10
C VAL A 92 28.96 20.50 1.34
N CYS A 93 29.28 19.32 1.87
CA CYS A 93 30.53 19.08 2.57
C CYS A 93 31.20 17.91 1.85
N LEU A 94 32.05 18.22 0.87
CA LEU A 94 33.03 17.28 0.33
C LEU A 94 33.91 16.80 1.50
N SER A 95 34.16 15.49 1.53
CA SER A 95 35.26 14.81 2.21
C SER A 95 35.30 14.87 3.75
N HIS A 96 35.50 13.69 4.35
CA HIS A 96 35.71 13.40 5.77
C HIS A 96 34.45 13.23 6.62
N CYS A 97 33.93 12.01 6.63
CA CYS A 97 33.43 11.45 7.88
C CYS A 97 34.67 11.03 8.70
N PRO A 98 35.02 11.67 9.83
CA PRO A 98 35.94 11.05 10.76
C PRO A 98 35.22 9.86 11.38
N ASP A 99 35.85 8.69 11.30
CA ASP A 99 35.41 7.47 11.97
C ASP A 99 35.17 7.77 13.46
N ILE A 100 33.99 7.36 13.93
CA ILE A 100 33.64 7.40 15.35
C ILE A 100 34.67 6.55 16.10
N GLU A 101 35.40 7.20 17.00
CA GLU A 101 36.42 6.59 17.83
C GLU A 101 35.90 5.35 18.56
N HIS A 102 36.66 4.29 18.40
CA HIS A 102 36.54 3.02 19.10
C HIS A 102 36.93 3.24 20.57
N ILE A 103 35.98 3.61 21.43
CA ILE A 103 36.19 3.52 22.88
C ILE A 103 35.89 2.08 23.31
N SER A 104 36.92 1.25 23.28
CA SER A 104 36.96 0.01 24.06
C SER A 104 38.31 -0.10 24.77
N SER A 105 38.30 0.39 26.01
CA SER A 105 38.80 -0.34 27.20
C SER A 105 40.20 -0.98 27.13
N LEU A 106 41.19 -0.37 27.79
CA LEU A 106 42.23 -1.11 28.51
C LEU A 106 42.49 -0.43 29.87
N PRO A 107 42.54 -1.20 30.98
CA PRO A 107 42.97 -0.69 32.28
C PRO A 107 44.49 -0.88 32.41
N GLU A 108 45.20 0.13 32.91
CA GLU A 108 46.57 -0.02 33.40
C GLU A 108 46.65 0.53 34.82
N ASP A 109 46.16 -0.28 35.77
CA ASP A 109 46.68 -0.31 37.13
C ASP A 109 47.80 -1.37 37.13
N GLU A 110 49.07 -0.95 37.17
CA GLU A 110 50.09 -1.60 38.02
C GLU A 110 51.39 -0.78 38.04
N LEU A 111 51.58 -0.12 39.19
CA LEU A 111 52.80 0.19 39.95
C LEU A 111 54.17 0.30 39.24
#